data_AF-A0A2E8DXI1-F1
#
_entry.id   AF-A0A2E8DXI1-F1
#
_cell.length_a   1.000
_cell.length_b   1.000
_cell.length_c   1.000
_cell.angle_alpha   90.00
_cell.angle_beta   90.00
_cell.angle_gamma   90.00
#
_symmetry.space_group_name_H-M   'P 1'
#
loop_
_entity.id
_entity.type
_entity.pdbx_description
1 polymer ?
#
loop_
_entity_poly.entity_id
_entity_poly.type
_entity_poly.pdbx_seq_one_letter_code
_entity_poly.pdbx_strand_id
1 'polypeptide(L)'
;MPNVVVHITHLQKQPYLIEVGQRVKISAQTVFPKNDSRIVSCQLVDDRSGKTSGFVYQKRELNWQVSSDQIGLQTIRFQANQLVVDVRFFVWQQKKPPRITKINGNWINRTDSQKPIEYEVPANKETKLVFEAEGGDSLKFSYVFLPVGAKTKENTLTWKPPRSLTTKSGARSSTRKKNKTSPVEKQPVKFPLLVVAENGNEVDVLDLVLIVELD
;
A
#
# COMPACT_ATOMS: atom_id res chain seq x y z
N MET A 1 -24.27 5.48 -12.36
CA MET A 1 -23.86 4.91 -11.05
C MET A 1 -24.55 5.70 -9.96
N PRO A 2 -24.93 5.09 -8.82
CA PRO A 2 -25.53 5.84 -7.72
C PRO A 2 -24.55 6.92 -7.23
N ASN A 3 -25.07 8.12 -6.96
CA ASN A 3 -24.30 9.21 -6.37
C ASN A 3 -23.96 8.85 -4.91
N VAL A 4 -22.86 8.13 -4.70
CA VAL A 4 -22.37 7.81 -3.37
C VAL A 4 -21.76 9.07 -2.76
N VAL A 5 -22.29 9.49 -1.62
CA VAL A 5 -21.84 10.68 -0.90
C VAL A 5 -21.09 10.25 0.36
N VAL A 6 -19.84 10.68 0.47
CA VAL A 6 -18.98 10.43 1.63
C VAL A 6 -19.00 11.67 2.52
N HIS A 7 -19.56 11.52 3.73
CA HIS A 7 -19.62 12.57 4.72
C HIS A 7 -18.41 12.48 5.66
N ILE A 8 -17.56 13.51 5.65
CA ILE A 8 -16.45 13.61 6.60
C ILE A 8 -16.95 14.31 7.85
N THR A 9 -17.11 13.54 8.94
CA THR A 9 -17.64 14.01 10.22
C THR A 9 -16.59 14.16 11.31
N HIS A 10 -15.38 13.65 11.07
CA HIS A 10 -14.22 13.78 11.94
C HIS A 10 -12.96 13.80 11.10
N LEU A 11 -11.90 14.47 11.57
CA LEU A 11 -10.60 14.50 10.91
C LEU A 11 -9.74 13.31 11.34
N GLN A 12 -9.07 12.68 10.39
CA GLN A 12 -8.14 11.59 10.63
C GLN A 12 -6.72 11.97 10.19
N LYS A 13 -5.71 11.31 10.77
CA LYS A 13 -4.30 11.58 10.42
C LYS A 13 -3.94 11.08 9.02
N GLN A 14 -4.54 9.97 8.58
CA GLN A 14 -4.28 9.34 7.28
C GLN A 14 -5.15 9.96 6.16
N PRO A 15 -4.75 9.84 4.89
CA PRO A 15 -5.61 10.26 3.77
C PRO A 15 -6.95 9.50 3.75
N TYR A 16 -8.04 10.17 3.38
CA TYR A 16 -9.31 9.49 3.08
C TYR A 16 -9.24 8.84 1.71
N LEU A 17 -9.73 7.61 1.61
CA LEU A 17 -9.82 6.86 0.36
C LEU A 17 -11.14 7.19 -0.32
N ILE A 18 -11.10 7.81 -1.50
CA ILE A 18 -12.30 8.25 -2.24
C ILE A 18 -12.23 7.77 -3.69
N GLU A 19 -13.32 7.18 -4.17
CA GLU A 19 -13.42 6.72 -5.55
C GLU A 19 -13.76 7.89 -6.50
N VAL A 20 -13.22 7.84 -7.72
CA VAL A 20 -13.70 8.67 -8.83
C VAL A 20 -15.21 8.51 -8.98
N GLY A 21 -15.93 9.62 -9.06
CA GLY A 21 -17.39 9.65 -9.14
C GLY A 21 -18.10 9.72 -7.78
N GLN A 22 -17.39 9.52 -6.66
CA GLN A 22 -17.94 9.83 -5.34
C GLN A 22 -18.00 11.33 -5.09
N ARG A 23 -18.93 11.74 -4.22
CA ARG A 23 -19.05 13.11 -3.75
C ARG A 23 -18.60 13.21 -2.31
N VAL A 24 -17.61 14.04 -2.04
CA VAL A 24 -17.14 14.34 -0.68
C VAL A 24 -17.88 15.54 -0.13
N LYS A 25 -18.38 15.42 1.09
CA LYS A 25 -18.97 16.53 1.86
C LYS A 25 -18.20 16.75 3.15
N ILE A 26 -17.78 17.99 3.40
CA ILE A 26 -17.06 18.38 4.62
C ILE A 26 -17.61 19.72 5.10
N SER A 27 -18.10 19.76 6.34
CA SER A 27 -18.50 21.01 6.98
C SER A 27 -17.27 21.73 7.55
N ALA A 28 -17.22 23.05 7.44
CA ALA A 28 -16.20 23.86 8.11
C ALA A 28 -16.24 23.65 9.64
N GLN A 29 -17.39 23.30 10.22
CA GLN A 29 -17.50 22.95 11.64
C GLN A 29 -16.81 21.63 11.98
N THR A 30 -16.75 20.67 11.04
CA THR A 30 -15.95 19.46 11.22
C THR A 30 -14.46 19.81 11.37
N VAL A 31 -14.00 20.81 10.61
CA VAL A 31 -12.59 21.21 10.58
C VAL A 31 -12.26 22.18 11.72
N PHE A 32 -13.15 23.12 12.02
CA PHE A 32 -13.01 24.16 13.02
C PHE A 32 -14.25 24.23 13.93
N PRO A 33 -14.46 23.25 14.83
CA PRO A 33 -15.69 23.12 15.63
C PRO A 33 -15.95 24.27 16.61
N LYS A 34 -14.94 25.09 16.91
CA LYS A 34 -15.04 26.22 17.84
C LYS A 34 -15.02 27.59 17.14
N ASN A 35 -15.14 27.61 15.82
CA ASN A 35 -14.85 28.80 15.01
C ASN A 35 -16.06 29.28 14.19
N ASP A 36 -17.25 29.27 14.81
CA ASP A 36 -18.54 29.52 14.16
C ASP A 36 -18.75 30.95 13.64
N SER A 37 -17.90 31.92 13.96
CA SER A 37 -18.07 33.31 13.55
C SER A 37 -17.14 33.74 12.40
N ARG A 38 -16.16 32.92 12.02
CA ARG A 38 -15.10 33.34 11.09
C ARG A 38 -15.39 32.89 9.65
N ILE A 39 -14.94 33.69 8.69
CA ILE A 39 -14.92 33.31 7.29
C ILE A 39 -13.83 32.24 7.15
N VAL A 40 -14.23 31.05 6.74
CA VAL A 40 -13.33 29.94 6.45
C VAL A 40 -13.15 29.87 4.95
N SER A 41 -11.93 29.97 4.45
CA SER A 41 -11.60 29.66 3.06
C SER A 41 -11.28 28.18 2.91
N CYS A 42 -11.55 27.65 1.72
CA CYS A 42 -11.32 26.25 1.37
C CYS A 42 -10.76 26.22 -0.04
N GLN A 43 -9.62 25.56 -0.23
CA GLN A 43 -8.95 25.46 -1.52
C GLN A 43 -8.35 24.07 -1.70
N LEU A 44 -8.37 23.59 -2.94
CA LEU A 44 -7.55 22.46 -3.33
C LEU A 44 -6.10 22.97 -3.45
N VAL A 45 -5.17 22.35 -2.72
CA VAL A 45 -3.75 22.67 -2.79
C VAL A 45 -3.17 21.88 -3.96
N ASP A 46 -2.69 22.61 -4.98
CA ASP A 46 -2.14 22.15 -6.25
C ASP A 46 -1.62 20.70 -6.26
N ASP A 47 -2.21 19.87 -7.12
CA ASP A 47 -1.41 19.06 -8.01
C ASP A 47 -1.23 19.84 -9.33
N ARG A 48 -0.21 19.50 -10.10
CA ARG A 48 0.29 20.24 -11.28
C ARG A 48 -0.74 20.51 -12.40
N SER A 49 -1.98 20.06 -12.27
CA SER A 49 -3.04 20.24 -13.26
C SER A 49 -3.80 21.57 -13.16
N GLY A 50 -3.84 22.23 -11.99
CA GLY A 50 -4.65 23.43 -11.76
C GLY A 50 -6.17 23.22 -11.92
N LYS A 51 -6.65 21.96 -11.94
CA LYS A 51 -8.05 21.62 -12.24
C LYS A 51 -8.88 21.41 -10.97
N THR A 52 -9.84 22.30 -10.74
CA THR A 52 -10.76 22.29 -9.59
C THR A 52 -12.17 21.77 -9.96
N SER A 53 -12.26 20.93 -11.00
CA SER A 53 -13.54 20.37 -11.47
C SER A 53 -14.33 19.76 -10.31
N GLY A 54 -15.61 20.09 -10.22
CA GLY A 54 -16.52 19.57 -9.20
C GLY A 54 -16.26 20.06 -7.77
N PHE A 55 -15.28 20.94 -7.54
CA PHE A 55 -14.97 21.51 -6.23
C PHE A 55 -15.81 22.77 -5.98
N VAL A 56 -16.73 22.69 -5.03
CA VAL A 56 -17.63 23.80 -4.68
C VAL A 56 -17.64 23.97 -3.17
N TYR A 57 -17.17 25.12 -2.69
CA TYR A 57 -17.28 25.50 -1.29
C TYR A 57 -18.25 26.66 -1.12
N GLN A 58 -19.39 26.40 -0.49
CA GLN A 58 -20.46 27.38 -0.29
C GLN A 58 -21.14 27.15 1.05
N LYS A 59 -21.64 28.23 1.67
CA LYS A 59 -22.36 28.16 2.96
C LYS A 59 -21.62 27.34 4.03
N ARG A 60 -20.28 27.44 4.05
CA ARG A 60 -19.39 26.71 4.97
C ARG A 60 -19.39 25.18 4.80
N GLU A 61 -19.85 24.68 3.67
CA GLU A 61 -19.77 23.27 3.31
C GLU A 61 -18.98 23.12 2.00
N LEU A 62 -17.98 22.25 2.04
CA LEU A 62 -17.34 21.74 0.84
C LEU A 62 -18.20 20.62 0.25
N ASN A 63 -18.49 20.75 -1.03
CA ASN A 63 -19.04 19.70 -1.87
C ASN A 63 -18.04 19.48 -3.01
N TRP A 64 -17.40 18.31 -3.03
CA TRP A 64 -16.41 17.98 -4.03
C TRP A 64 -16.79 16.70 -4.78
N GLN A 65 -17.16 16.85 -6.05
CA GLN A 65 -17.43 15.75 -6.96
C GLN A 65 -16.11 15.33 -7.61
N VAL A 66 -15.61 14.16 -7.21
CA VAL A 66 -14.27 13.71 -7.61
C VAL A 66 -14.27 13.21 -9.05
N SER A 67 -13.34 13.72 -9.87
CA SER A 67 -13.18 13.38 -11.28
C SER A 67 -11.89 12.60 -11.57
N SER A 68 -11.82 11.96 -12.74
CA SER A 68 -10.71 11.09 -13.12
C SER A 68 -9.37 11.80 -13.32
N ASP A 69 -9.38 13.10 -13.62
CA ASP A 69 -8.19 13.94 -13.71
C ASP A 69 -7.58 14.27 -12.34
N GLN A 70 -8.27 13.93 -11.25
CA GLN A 70 -7.84 14.15 -9.86
C GLN A 70 -7.32 12.86 -9.19
N ILE A 71 -7.11 11.77 -9.96
CA ILE A 71 -6.57 10.51 -9.43
C ILE A 71 -5.20 10.74 -8.79
N GLY A 72 -5.01 10.20 -7.59
CA GLY A 72 -3.80 10.34 -6.80
C GLY A 72 -4.03 11.08 -5.48
N LEU A 73 -2.94 11.53 -4.88
CA LEU A 73 -2.99 12.27 -3.62
C LEU A 73 -3.48 13.70 -3.87
N GLN A 74 -4.57 14.07 -3.22
CA GLN A 74 -5.19 15.39 -3.25
C GLN A 74 -5.19 15.99 -1.84
N THR A 75 -4.91 17.27 -1.72
CA THR A 75 -4.93 17.97 -0.43
C THR A 75 -5.88 19.14 -0.48
N ILE A 76 -6.82 19.20 0.46
CA ILE A 76 -7.76 20.29 0.60
C ILE A 76 -7.38 21.07 1.85
N ARG A 77 -7.03 22.34 1.65
CA ARG A 77 -6.68 23.26 2.73
C ARG A 77 -7.88 24.08 3.13
N PHE A 78 -8.21 24.00 4.41
CA PHE A 78 -9.13 24.91 5.06
C PHE A 78 -8.34 25.92 5.88
N GLN A 79 -8.69 27.20 5.76
CA GLN A 79 -8.03 28.26 6.50
C GLN A 79 -9.05 29.19 7.14
N ALA A 80 -8.82 29.51 8.41
CA ALA A 80 -9.62 30.44 9.19
C ALA A 80 -8.69 31.37 9.98
N ASN A 81 -8.57 32.62 9.52
CA ASN A 81 -7.53 33.56 9.96
C ASN A 81 -6.12 32.96 9.79
N GLN A 82 -5.39 32.75 10.88
CA GLN A 82 -4.05 32.16 10.92
C GLN A 82 -4.07 30.64 11.09
N LEU A 83 -5.23 30.03 11.34
CA LEU A 83 -5.35 28.58 11.50
C LEU A 83 -5.47 27.92 10.13
N VAL A 84 -4.62 26.93 9.88
CA VAL A 84 -4.58 26.16 8.63
C VAL A 84 -4.73 24.69 8.97
N VAL A 85 -5.63 24.01 8.26
CA VAL A 85 -5.83 22.57 8.36
C VAL A 85 -5.84 21.96 6.96
N ASP A 86 -4.94 21.02 6.73
CA ASP A 86 -4.84 20.28 5.48
C ASP A 86 -5.50 18.90 5.65
N VAL A 87 -6.55 18.66 4.85
CA VAL A 87 -7.26 17.39 4.79
C VAL A 87 -6.81 16.66 3.54
N ARG A 88 -6.28 15.44 3.72
CA ARG A 88 -5.67 14.67 2.64
C ARG A 88 -6.63 13.61 2.13
N PHE A 89 -6.66 13.43 0.82
CA PHE A 89 -7.47 12.43 0.12
C PHE A 89 -6.57 11.66 -0.83
N PHE A 90 -6.82 10.37 -0.97
CA PHE A 90 -6.30 9.60 -2.08
C PHE A 90 -7.49 9.24 -2.98
N VAL A 91 -7.52 9.88 -4.15
CA VAL A 91 -8.53 9.63 -5.17
C VAL A 91 -8.09 8.44 -6.00
N TRP A 92 -8.96 7.44 -6.10
CA TRP A 92 -8.65 6.22 -6.82
C TRP A 92 -9.73 5.88 -7.85
N GLN A 93 -9.31 5.20 -8.91
CA GLN A 93 -10.21 4.83 -10.00
C GLN A 93 -11.01 3.58 -9.62
N GLN A 94 -12.33 3.62 -9.72
CA GLN A 94 -13.18 2.44 -9.47
C GLN A 94 -12.75 1.24 -10.32
N LYS A 95 -12.86 0.04 -9.75
CA LYS A 95 -12.51 -1.24 -10.39
C LYS A 95 -11.03 -1.36 -10.73
N LYS A 96 -10.18 -0.55 -10.09
CA LYS A 96 -8.73 -0.67 -10.17
C LYS A 96 -8.22 -0.84 -8.75
N PRO A 97 -7.85 -2.06 -8.34
CA PRO A 97 -7.34 -2.28 -6.99
C PRO A 97 -6.09 -1.42 -6.77
N PRO A 98 -5.75 -1.09 -5.51
CA PRO A 98 -4.41 -0.58 -5.22
C PRO A 98 -3.40 -1.53 -5.87
N ARG A 99 -2.23 -1.03 -6.25
CA ARG A 99 -1.19 -1.90 -6.81
C ARG A 99 0.06 -1.76 -5.99
N ILE A 100 0.52 -2.86 -5.41
CA ILE A 100 1.87 -2.94 -4.86
C ILE A 100 2.82 -2.73 -6.03
N THR A 101 3.63 -1.68 -5.94
CA THR A 101 4.44 -1.15 -7.04
C THR A 101 5.92 -1.15 -6.71
N LYS A 102 6.29 -1.17 -5.42
CA LYS A 102 7.70 -1.20 -5.03
C LYS A 102 7.97 -2.10 -3.84
N ILE A 103 9.21 -2.57 -3.78
CA ILE A 103 9.81 -3.23 -2.62
C ILE A 103 11.12 -2.51 -2.34
N ASN A 104 11.29 -1.99 -1.12
CA ASN A 104 12.46 -1.21 -0.70
C ASN A 104 12.78 -0.03 -1.64
N GLY A 105 11.75 0.67 -2.11
CA GLY A 105 11.89 1.80 -3.04
C GLY A 105 12.16 1.42 -4.50
N ASN A 106 12.39 0.15 -4.81
CA ASN A 106 12.61 -0.34 -6.17
C ASN A 106 11.30 -0.78 -6.82
N TRP A 107 11.06 -0.34 -8.06
CA TRP A 107 9.89 -0.73 -8.84
C TRP A 107 9.88 -2.22 -9.13
N ILE A 108 8.73 -2.87 -8.91
CA ILE A 108 8.52 -4.26 -9.30
C ILE A 108 7.89 -4.33 -10.69
N ASN A 109 8.44 -5.20 -11.54
CA ASN A 109 7.92 -5.40 -12.88
C ASN A 109 6.92 -6.57 -12.91
N ARG A 110 5.63 -6.26 -13.11
CA ARG A 110 4.53 -7.24 -13.16
C ARG A 110 4.03 -7.50 -14.59
N THR A 111 4.90 -7.39 -15.61
CA THR A 111 4.52 -7.53 -17.04
C THR A 111 3.90 -8.89 -17.39
N ASP A 112 4.25 -9.95 -16.67
CA ASP A 112 3.62 -11.26 -16.79
C ASP A 112 2.83 -11.53 -15.51
N SER A 113 1.51 -11.40 -15.57
CA SER A 113 0.64 -11.56 -14.40
C SER A 113 0.61 -12.98 -13.84
N GLN A 114 1.19 -13.95 -14.55
CA GLN A 114 1.26 -15.35 -14.11
C GLN A 114 2.59 -15.71 -13.45
N LYS A 115 3.59 -14.82 -13.46
CA LYS A 115 4.88 -15.08 -12.84
C LYS A 115 5.00 -14.40 -11.48
N PRO A 116 5.42 -15.13 -10.43
CA PRO A 116 5.73 -14.50 -9.16
C PRO A 116 6.90 -13.54 -9.31
N ILE A 117 6.91 -12.50 -8.49
CA ILE A 117 8.07 -11.62 -8.34
C ILE A 117 9.10 -12.36 -7.49
N GLU A 118 10.32 -12.51 -7.99
CA GLU A 118 11.42 -13.10 -7.23
C GLU A 118 12.18 -11.99 -6.48
N TYR A 119 12.50 -12.22 -5.20
CA TYR A 119 13.26 -11.29 -4.37
C TYR A 119 14.35 -12.02 -3.60
N GLU A 120 15.59 -11.64 -3.82
CA GLU A 120 16.74 -12.25 -3.16
C GLU A 120 16.86 -11.79 -1.71
N VAL A 121 17.06 -12.77 -0.81
CA VAL A 121 17.25 -12.55 0.61
C VAL A 121 18.58 -13.20 1.03
N PRO A 122 19.54 -12.43 1.55
CA PRO A 122 20.82 -12.98 1.99
C PRO A 122 20.63 -13.99 3.14
N ALA A 123 21.29 -15.15 3.04
CA ALA A 123 21.27 -16.16 4.09
C ALA A 123 21.81 -15.60 5.41
N ASN A 124 21.18 -16.02 6.53
CA ASN A 124 21.59 -15.69 7.89
C ASN A 124 21.74 -14.18 8.19
N LYS A 125 21.18 -13.30 7.35
CA LYS A 125 21.18 -11.85 7.53
C LYS A 125 19.75 -11.35 7.63
N GLU A 126 19.50 -10.49 8.62
CA GLU A 126 18.18 -9.87 8.75
C GLU A 126 17.95 -8.94 7.57
N THR A 127 16.82 -9.14 6.90
CA THR A 127 16.40 -8.39 5.73
C THR A 127 15.05 -7.76 6.02
N LYS A 128 14.96 -6.47 5.70
CA LYS A 128 13.73 -5.69 5.77
C LYS A 128 13.20 -5.49 4.36
N LEU A 129 11.93 -5.81 4.13
CA LEU A 129 11.19 -5.52 2.91
C LEU A 129 10.09 -4.53 3.24
N VAL A 130 10.18 -3.33 2.67
CA VAL A 130 9.16 -2.28 2.77
C VAL A 130 8.36 -2.25 1.47
N PHE A 131 7.06 -2.51 1.55
CA PHE A 131 6.17 -2.53 0.41
C PHE A 131 5.52 -1.16 0.22
N GLU A 132 5.50 -0.67 -1.02
CA GLU A 132 4.74 0.54 -1.39
C GLU A 132 3.69 0.17 -2.41
N ALA A 133 2.52 0.80 -2.30
CA ALA A 133 1.41 0.60 -3.21
C ALA A 133 0.78 1.92 -3.66
N GLU A 134 0.13 1.89 -4.83
CA GLU A 134 -0.76 2.96 -5.29
C GLU A 134 -1.83 3.19 -4.20
N GLY A 135 -1.82 4.35 -3.53
CA GLY A 135 -2.68 4.59 -2.35
C GLY A 135 -1.97 5.24 -1.17
N GLY A 136 -0.65 5.07 -1.09
CA GLY A 136 0.16 5.55 0.05
C GLY A 136 -0.17 4.83 1.36
N ASP A 137 0.18 5.46 2.47
CA ASP A 137 0.20 4.87 3.83
C ASP A 137 -1.18 4.51 4.44
N SER A 138 -2.26 4.70 3.68
CA SER A 138 -3.64 4.41 4.14
C SER A 138 -4.10 2.98 3.86
N LEU A 139 -3.28 2.20 3.15
CA LEU A 139 -3.61 0.82 2.82
C LEU A 139 -3.30 -0.11 3.98
N LYS A 140 -4.18 -1.10 4.18
CA LYS A 140 -3.92 -2.19 5.12
C LYS A 140 -3.15 -3.29 4.38
N PHE A 141 -2.03 -3.71 4.98
CA PHE A 141 -1.20 -4.77 4.45
C PHE A 141 -1.40 -6.06 5.25
N SER A 142 -1.56 -7.17 4.54
CA SER A 142 -1.64 -8.51 5.11
C SER A 142 -0.69 -9.45 4.36
N TYR A 143 -0.28 -10.53 5.03
CA TYR A 143 0.75 -11.44 4.53
C TYR A 143 0.30 -12.89 4.70
N VAL A 144 0.42 -13.70 3.64
CA VAL A 144 0.07 -15.13 3.65
C VAL A 144 1.30 -15.96 3.30
N PHE A 145 1.42 -17.15 3.91
CA PHE A 145 2.59 -18.01 3.80
C PHE A 145 3.89 -17.39 4.35
N LEU A 146 3.77 -16.60 5.42
CA LEU A 146 4.92 -16.00 6.10
C LEU A 146 5.95 -17.08 6.49
N PRO A 147 7.23 -16.93 6.10
CA PRO A 147 8.24 -17.87 6.49
C PRO A 147 8.44 -17.85 8.00
N VAL A 148 8.84 -18.99 8.56
CA VAL A 148 9.03 -19.14 10.01
C VAL A 148 10.01 -18.08 10.52
N GLY A 149 9.60 -17.39 11.59
CA GLY A 149 10.39 -16.33 12.22
C GLY A 149 10.30 -14.96 11.54
N ALA A 150 9.57 -14.82 10.43
CA ALA A 150 9.26 -13.51 9.86
C ALA A 150 8.34 -12.71 10.79
N LYS A 151 8.59 -11.39 10.84
CA LYS A 151 7.78 -10.43 11.58
C LYS A 151 7.22 -9.42 10.59
N THR A 152 5.99 -8.98 10.84
CA THR A 152 5.33 -7.97 10.02
C THR A 152 4.86 -6.82 10.88
N LYS A 153 4.93 -5.61 10.34
CA LYS A 153 4.35 -4.41 10.91
C LYS A 153 3.92 -3.51 9.76
N GLU A 154 2.62 -3.25 9.65
CA GLU A 154 2.05 -2.45 8.56
C GLU A 154 2.54 -2.98 7.20
N ASN A 155 3.15 -2.12 6.38
CA ASN A 155 3.71 -2.44 5.07
C ASN A 155 5.14 -3.01 5.11
N THR A 156 5.64 -3.40 6.28
CA THR A 156 7.01 -3.88 6.45
C THR A 156 7.03 -5.35 6.86
N LEU A 157 7.80 -6.16 6.14
CA LEU A 157 8.22 -7.50 6.54
C LEU A 157 9.69 -7.47 6.96
N THR A 158 10.03 -8.08 8.08
CA THR A 158 11.41 -8.28 8.54
C THR A 158 11.65 -9.76 8.77
N TRP A 159 12.70 -10.30 8.18
CA TRP A 159 13.00 -11.72 8.28
C TRP A 159 14.50 -11.99 8.25
N LYS A 160 14.94 -12.92 9.09
CA LYS A 160 16.28 -13.47 9.08
C LYS A 160 16.17 -14.97 8.74
N PRO A 161 16.56 -15.39 7.53
CA PRO A 161 16.56 -16.81 7.19
C PRO A 161 17.43 -17.59 8.17
N PRO A 162 17.05 -18.83 8.54
CA PRO A 162 17.85 -19.67 9.41
C PRO A 162 19.20 -20.01 8.78
N ARG A 163 20.22 -20.20 9.61
CA ARG A 163 21.62 -20.41 9.20
C ARG A 163 21.84 -21.70 8.40
N SER A 164 20.99 -22.71 8.58
CA SER A 164 20.98 -23.91 7.75
C SER A 164 19.58 -24.16 7.22
N LEU A 165 19.41 -23.98 5.92
CA LEU A 165 18.25 -24.46 5.19
C LEU A 165 18.58 -25.84 4.64
N THR A 166 18.93 -26.78 5.53
CA THR A 166 19.01 -28.18 5.13
C THR A 166 17.59 -28.65 4.90
N THR A 167 17.26 -28.93 3.64
CA THR A 167 16.11 -29.74 3.31
C THR A 167 16.22 -31.02 4.13
N LYS A 168 15.28 -31.24 5.07
CA LYS A 168 15.02 -32.59 5.58
C LYS A 168 14.45 -33.39 4.40
N SER A 169 15.30 -33.77 3.46
CA SER A 169 15.04 -34.91 2.60
C SER A 169 14.83 -36.08 3.55
N GLY A 170 13.60 -36.55 3.63
CA GLY A 170 13.23 -37.71 4.43
C GLY A 170 14.03 -38.91 3.91
N ALA A 171 15.17 -39.19 4.55
CA ALA A 171 15.95 -40.37 4.29
C ALA A 171 15.20 -41.60 4.80
N ARG A 172 14.44 -42.23 3.90
CA ARG A 172 14.26 -43.68 3.86
C ARG A 172 14.36 -44.16 2.42
N SER A 173 15.59 -44.31 1.96
CA SER A 173 15.89 -45.34 0.96
C SER A 173 17.26 -45.90 1.26
N SER A 174 17.25 -47.20 1.56
CA SER A 174 18.38 -48.05 1.81
C SER A 174 19.26 -48.22 0.57
N THR A 175 20.51 -48.61 0.84
CA THR A 175 21.52 -49.23 -0.04
C THR A 175 22.58 -48.34 -0.71
N ARG A 176 23.81 -48.64 -0.27
CA ARG A 176 25.14 -48.33 -0.82
C ARG A 176 25.19 -47.98 -2.31
N LYS A 177 25.93 -46.91 -2.64
CA LYS A 177 27.15 -46.97 -3.47
C LYS A 177 27.95 -45.66 -3.35
N LYS A 178 29.25 -45.79 -3.08
CA LYS A 178 30.25 -44.72 -3.28
C LYS A 178 30.20 -44.31 -4.75
N ASN A 179 30.02 -43.02 -5.03
CA ASN A 179 30.49 -42.39 -6.27
C ASN A 179 30.57 -40.87 -6.10
N LYS A 180 31.73 -40.33 -6.52
CA LYS A 180 32.07 -38.94 -6.85
C LYS A 180 31.28 -37.83 -6.14
N THR A 181 31.98 -37.13 -5.24
CA THR A 181 31.64 -35.77 -4.80
C THR A 181 31.70 -34.82 -6.01
N SER A 182 30.59 -34.75 -6.75
CA SER A 182 30.25 -33.54 -7.49
C SER A 182 30.09 -32.40 -6.46
N PRO A 183 30.50 -31.16 -6.75
CA PRO A 183 30.12 -30.04 -5.89
C PRO A 183 28.59 -30.07 -5.81
N VAL A 184 28.05 -30.17 -4.60
CA VAL A 184 26.61 -30.01 -4.39
C VAL A 184 26.35 -28.56 -4.76
N GLU A 185 25.86 -28.32 -5.98
CA GLU A 185 25.28 -27.03 -6.35
C GLU A 185 24.21 -26.74 -5.31
N LYS A 186 24.50 -25.78 -4.43
CA LYS A 186 23.56 -25.39 -3.39
C LYS A 186 22.42 -24.67 -4.09
N GLN A 187 21.35 -25.42 -4.38
CA GLN A 187 20.20 -24.83 -5.02
C GLN A 187 19.58 -23.78 -4.08
N PRO A 188 19.22 -22.60 -4.60
CA PRO A 188 18.57 -21.58 -3.80
C PRO A 188 17.24 -22.11 -3.27
N VAL A 189 16.92 -21.75 -2.04
CA VAL A 189 15.67 -22.15 -1.39
C VAL A 189 14.61 -21.07 -1.63
N LYS A 190 13.47 -21.48 -2.15
CA LYS A 190 12.35 -20.59 -2.51
C LYS A 190 11.27 -20.63 -1.43
N PHE A 191 10.84 -19.46 -0.97
CA PHE A 191 9.73 -19.30 -0.02
C PHE A 191 8.63 -18.47 -0.67
N PRO A 192 7.47 -19.08 -1.00
CA PRO A 192 6.33 -18.32 -1.50
C PRO A 192 5.77 -17.43 -0.39
N LEU A 193 5.38 -16.22 -0.76
CA LEU A 193 4.77 -15.22 0.09
C LEU A 193 3.73 -14.47 -0.72
N LEU A 194 2.50 -14.38 -0.21
CA LEU A 194 1.52 -13.44 -0.77
C LEU A 194 1.50 -12.18 0.07
N VAL A 195 1.66 -11.03 -0.58
CA VAL A 195 1.49 -9.71 0.04
C VAL A 195 0.21 -9.11 -0.47
N VAL A 196 -0.67 -8.76 0.46
CA VAL A 196 -2.01 -8.28 0.16
C VAL A 196 -2.10 -6.82 0.58
N ALA A 197 -2.54 -5.96 -0.33
CA ALA A 197 -2.81 -4.55 -0.04
C ALA A 197 -4.30 -4.26 -0.25
N GLU A 198 -4.98 -3.76 0.77
CA GLU A 198 -6.42 -3.50 0.73
C GLU A 198 -6.74 -2.04 1.07
N ASN A 199 -7.75 -1.50 0.41
CA ASN A 199 -8.27 -0.15 0.63
C ASN A 199 -9.66 -0.16 1.32
N GLY A 200 -10.11 -1.32 1.80
CA GLY A 200 -11.42 -1.55 2.42
C GLY A 200 -12.47 -2.15 1.49
N ASN A 201 -12.39 -1.90 0.17
CA ASN A 201 -13.35 -2.41 -0.83
C ASN A 201 -12.69 -3.28 -1.89
N GLU A 202 -11.44 -2.99 -2.25
CA GLU A 202 -10.66 -3.67 -3.28
C GLU A 202 -9.30 -4.10 -2.74
N VAL A 203 -8.73 -5.13 -3.38
CA VAL A 203 -7.53 -5.84 -2.91
C VAL A 203 -6.56 -6.08 -4.07
N ASP A 204 -5.29 -5.75 -3.87
CA ASP A 204 -4.18 -6.30 -4.66
C ASP A 204 -3.61 -7.52 -3.98
N VAL A 205 -3.13 -8.47 -4.79
CA VAL A 205 -2.28 -9.54 -4.31
C VAL A 205 -1.01 -9.54 -5.13
N LEU A 206 0.12 -9.40 -4.45
CA LEU A 206 1.45 -9.63 -5.01
C LEU A 206 1.88 -11.05 -4.66
N ASP A 207 2.06 -11.87 -5.69
CA ASP A 207 2.75 -13.15 -5.58
C ASP A 207 4.26 -12.92 -5.57
N LEU A 208 4.90 -13.21 -4.43
CA LEU A 208 6.32 -13.00 -4.18
C LEU A 208 6.97 -14.33 -3.84
N VAL A 209 8.16 -14.58 -4.36
CA VAL A 209 9.02 -15.69 -3.97
C VAL A 209 10.32 -15.13 -3.41
N LEU A 210 10.55 -15.36 -2.11
CA LEU A 210 11.82 -15.04 -1.48
C LEU A 210 12.84 -16.12 -1.84
N ILE A 211 13.94 -15.72 -2.45
CA ILE A 211 15.02 -16.62 -2.87
C ILE A 211 16.17 -16.45 -1.88
N VAL A 212 16.50 -17.51 -1.15
CA VAL A 212 17.66 -17.54 -0.26
C VAL A 212 18.77 -18.32 -0.94
N GLU A 213 19.83 -17.62 -1.35
CA GLU A 213 21.07 -18.26 -1.76
C GLU A 213 21.76 -18.86 -0.54
N LEU A 214 22.22 -20.10 -0.65
CA LEU A 214 22.92 -20.79 0.43
C LEU A 214 24.42 -20.65 0.22
N ASP A 215 25.08 -19.96 1.15
CA ASP A 215 26.55 -19.93 1.27
C ASP A 215 27.13 -21.33 1.43
#